data_AF-A0A1S3Z7S9-F1
#
_entry.id   AF-A0A1S3Z7S9-F1
#
_cell.length_a   1.000
_cell.length_b   1.000
_cell.length_c   1.000
_cell.angle_alpha   90.00
_cell.angle_beta   90.00
_cell.angle_gamma   90.00
#
_symmetry.space_group_name_H-M   'P 1'
#
loop_
_entity.id
_entity.type
_entity.pdbx_description
1 polymer ?
#
loop_
_entity_poly.entity_id
_entity_poly.type
_entity_poly.pdbx_seq_one_letter_code
_entity_poly.pdbx_strand_id
1 'polypeptide(L)'
;MGFSRESPSKMFPASQFPSEIRWVMHDWGDEDCVKILTNCRKAIPEKTGKVIIVDAVLKSEGEGLFDDMGFILDLLMIAHSSGGKERSENEWKILLKEAGFPVFHVIILLRFLLGLLVLKPMHSDL
;
A
#
# COMPACT_ATOMS: atom_id res chain seq x y z
N MET A 1 -16.49 -0.76 7.98
CA MET A 1 -15.82 0.56 7.78
C MET A 1 -15.46 0.58 6.31
N GLY A 2 -15.98 1.41 5.41
CA GLY A 2 -16.48 2.78 5.47
C GLY A 2 -15.93 3.61 4.31
N PHE A 3 -14.84 3.16 3.65
CA PHE A 3 -14.16 3.89 2.58
C PHE A 3 -14.58 3.50 1.14
N SER A 4 -15.25 2.36 0.96
CA SER A 4 -15.47 1.71 -0.34
C SER A 4 -16.60 2.31 -1.22
N ARG A 5 -16.92 3.62 -1.14
CA ARG A 5 -17.96 4.21 -2.02
C ARG A 5 -17.55 5.44 -2.81
N GLU A 6 -16.39 6.03 -2.55
CA GLU A 6 -15.91 7.18 -3.33
C GLU A 6 -14.71 6.81 -4.20
N SER A 7 -14.66 7.36 -5.42
CA SER A 7 -13.57 7.10 -6.36
C SER A 7 -12.21 7.51 -5.78
N PRO A 8 -11.11 6.77 -6.06
CA PRO A 8 -9.77 7.03 -5.52
C PRO A 8 -9.27 8.48 -5.66
N SER A 9 -9.70 9.18 -6.71
CA SER A 9 -9.38 10.59 -7.01
C SER A 9 -10.09 11.61 -6.11
N LYS A 10 -11.14 11.22 -5.40
CA LYS A 10 -11.91 12.08 -4.49
C LYS A 10 -11.48 11.94 -3.03
N MET A 11 -10.85 10.82 -2.69
CA MET A 11 -10.50 10.50 -1.30
C MET A 11 -9.41 11.41 -0.72
N PHE A 12 -8.53 11.96 -1.56
CA PHE A 12 -7.47 12.88 -1.13
C PHE A 12 -7.20 13.98 -2.18
N PRO A 13 -7.55 15.26 -1.90
CA PRO A 13 -7.08 16.37 -2.73
C PRO A 13 -5.56 16.50 -2.64
N ALA A 14 -4.92 16.95 -3.73
CA ALA A 14 -3.46 17.07 -3.84
C ALA A 14 -2.79 17.87 -2.68
N SER A 15 -3.54 18.75 -2.02
CA SER A 15 -3.09 19.57 -0.89
C SER A 15 -3.24 18.92 0.49
N GLN A 16 -3.84 17.72 0.59
CA GLN A 16 -4.16 17.04 1.86
C GLN A 16 -3.79 15.54 1.87
N PHE A 17 -2.84 15.10 1.03
CA PHE A 17 -2.39 13.72 1.11
C PHE A 17 -1.71 13.46 2.47
N PRO A 18 -2.21 12.50 3.27
CA PRO A 18 -1.57 12.17 4.53
C PRO A 18 -0.19 11.58 4.21
N SER A 19 0.82 11.90 5.03
CA SER A 19 2.14 11.27 4.96
C SER A 19 2.10 9.77 5.25
N GLU A 20 0.93 9.27 5.69
CA GLU A 20 0.68 7.91 6.12
C GLU A 20 -0.68 7.41 5.57
N ILE A 21 -0.68 6.26 4.90
CA ILE A 21 -1.84 5.57 4.33
C ILE A 21 -1.98 4.25 5.09
N ARG A 22 -3.03 4.09 5.90
CA ARG A 22 -3.23 2.89 6.73
C ARG A 22 -4.50 2.15 6.35
N TRP A 23 -4.40 0.84 6.05
CA TRP A 23 -5.56 -0.01 5.72
C TRP A 23 -6.45 0.60 4.63
N VAL A 24 -5.81 1.12 3.58
CA VAL A 24 -6.52 1.68 2.42
C VAL A 24 -6.16 0.91 1.18
N MET A 25 -4.89 0.54 1.01
CA MET A 25 -4.43 -0.03 -0.25
C MET A 25 -4.98 -1.43 -0.48
N HIS A 26 -5.25 -2.19 0.58
CA HIS A 26 -5.91 -3.49 0.49
C HIS A 26 -7.37 -3.43 0.02
N ASP A 27 -8.05 -2.27 0.10
CA ASP A 27 -9.43 -2.11 -0.40
C ASP A 27 -9.51 -2.03 -1.94
N TRP A 28 -8.37 -1.79 -2.60
CA TRP A 28 -8.30 -1.47 -4.03
C TRP A 28 -7.49 -2.50 -4.81
N GLY A 29 -7.85 -2.67 -6.09
CA GLY A 29 -7.05 -3.40 -7.07
C GLY A 29 -5.76 -2.65 -7.44
N ASP A 30 -4.83 -3.35 -8.10
CA ASP A 30 -3.48 -2.83 -8.37
C ASP A 30 -3.48 -1.55 -9.22
N GLU A 31 -4.34 -1.47 -10.24
CA GLU A 31 -4.47 -0.31 -11.13
C GLU A 31 -4.92 0.96 -10.38
N ASP A 32 -5.82 0.82 -9.42
CA ASP A 32 -6.31 1.93 -8.60
C ASP A 32 -5.28 2.31 -7.53
N CYS A 33 -4.60 1.33 -6.94
CA CYS A 33 -3.45 1.58 -6.06
C CYS A 33 -2.36 2.39 -6.77
N VAL A 34 -2.02 2.06 -8.01
CA VAL A 34 -1.04 2.81 -8.81
C VAL A 34 -1.49 4.26 -9.02
N LYS A 35 -2.78 4.50 -9.31
CA LYS A 35 -3.33 5.87 -9.43
C LYS A 35 -3.23 6.65 -8.11
N ILE A 36 -3.58 6.02 -6.98
CA ILE A 36 -3.49 6.62 -5.65
C ILE A 36 -2.05 7.04 -5.35
N LEU A 37 -1.10 6.12 -5.52
CA LEU A 37 0.31 6.37 -5.23
C LEU A 37 0.94 7.38 -6.19
N THR A 38 0.53 7.40 -7.46
CA THR A 38 0.96 8.40 -8.43
C THR A 38 0.53 9.80 -8.00
N ASN A 39 -0.68 9.95 -7.44
CA ASN A 39 -1.13 11.22 -6.90
C ASN A 39 -0.36 11.60 -5.63
N CYS A 40 -0.09 10.64 -4.74
CA CYS A 40 0.77 10.86 -3.57
C CYS A 40 2.16 11.36 -3.98
N ARG A 41 2.75 10.74 -5.02
CA ARG A 41 4.07 11.13 -5.54
C ARG A 41 4.12 12.57 -6.06
N LYS A 42 3.02 13.06 -6.63
CA LYS A 42 2.86 14.45 -7.10
C LYS A 42 2.63 15.43 -5.95
N ALA A 43 2.05 14.98 -4.85
CA ALA A 43 1.71 15.82 -3.70
C ALA A 43 2.88 16.04 -2.72
N ILE A 44 3.82 15.10 -2.64
CA ILE A 44 4.95 15.18 -1.71
C ILE A 44 6.14 15.98 -2.28
N PRO A 45 6.94 16.68 -1.43
CA PRO A 45 8.17 17.32 -1.87
C PRO A 45 9.15 16.32 -2.48
N GLU A 46 9.75 16.66 -3.63
CA GLU A 46 10.61 15.73 -4.37
C GLU A 46 11.84 15.27 -3.58
N LYS A 47 12.45 16.15 -2.77
CA LYS A 47 13.70 15.86 -2.06
C LYS A 47 13.52 15.25 -0.68
N THR A 48 12.42 15.57 0.01
CA THR A 48 12.24 15.25 1.44
C THR A 48 10.93 14.51 1.71
N GLY A 49 10.03 14.46 0.73
CA GLY A 49 8.74 13.81 0.83
C GLY A 49 8.88 12.31 1.04
N LYS A 50 7.94 11.76 1.79
CA LYS A 50 7.83 10.32 2.04
C LYS A 50 6.36 9.94 2.03
N VAL A 51 6.08 8.72 1.61
CA VAL A 51 4.77 8.07 1.82
C VAL A 51 5.02 6.87 2.70
N ILE A 52 4.22 6.73 3.75
CA ILE A 52 4.26 5.59 4.63
C ILE A 52 2.97 4.79 4.39
N ILE A 53 3.08 3.52 4.04
CA ILE A 53 1.92 2.62 3.94
C ILE A 53 1.97 1.67 5.13
N VAL A 54 0.84 1.51 5.82
CA VAL A 54 0.64 0.49 6.85
C VAL A 54 -0.46 -0.43 6.34
N ASP A 55 -0.07 -1.62 5.93
CA ASP A 55 -1.00 -2.64 5.42
C ASP A 55 -0.46 -4.04 5.69
N ALA A 56 -1.25 -5.07 5.46
CA ALA A 56 -0.71 -6.42 5.58
C ALA A 56 0.30 -6.74 4.47
N VAL A 57 1.33 -7.50 4.83
CA VAL A 57 2.31 -8.04 3.88
C VAL A 57 2.32 -9.55 4.05
N LEU A 58 1.75 -10.25 3.08
CA LEU A 58 1.67 -11.71 3.10
C LEU A 58 3.04 -12.34 2.79
N LYS A 59 3.37 -13.42 3.48
CA LYS A 59 4.50 -14.28 3.12
C LYS A 59 4.06 -15.23 2.00
N SER A 60 4.95 -15.50 1.07
CA SER A 60 4.66 -16.34 -0.10
C SER A 60 4.63 -17.85 0.21
N GLU A 61 5.18 -18.30 1.33
CA GLU A 61 5.50 -19.72 1.56
C GLU A 61 4.56 -20.48 2.49
N GLY A 62 3.53 -19.85 3.08
CA GLY A 62 2.51 -20.58 3.86
C GLY A 62 3.00 -21.21 5.18
N GLU A 63 4.24 -20.92 5.61
CA GLU A 63 4.88 -21.46 6.81
C GLU A 63 5.10 -20.41 7.93
N GLY A 64 4.52 -19.23 7.79
CA GLY A 64 4.59 -18.16 8.78
C GLY A 64 3.62 -18.36 9.95
N LEU A 65 4.03 -17.93 11.15
CA LEU A 65 3.22 -17.96 12.38
C LEU A 65 1.84 -17.27 12.27
N PHE A 66 1.61 -16.48 11.22
CA PHE A 66 0.40 -15.70 11.03
C PHE A 66 -0.29 -15.96 9.68
N ASP A 67 0.10 -17.00 8.96
CA ASP A 67 -0.39 -17.21 7.58
C ASP A 67 -1.89 -17.48 7.56
N ASP A 68 -2.44 -18.22 8.54
CA ASP A 68 -3.89 -18.40 8.72
C ASP A 68 -4.64 -17.06 8.85
N MET A 69 -4.06 -16.09 9.56
CA MET A 69 -4.65 -14.75 9.71
C MET A 69 -4.56 -13.95 8.42
N GLY A 70 -3.47 -14.12 7.65
CA GLY A 70 -3.32 -13.54 6.32
C GLY A 70 -4.39 -14.03 5.35
N PHE A 71 -4.67 -15.34 5.35
CA PHE A 71 -5.74 -15.92 4.54
C PHE A 71 -7.14 -15.40 4.95
N ILE A 72 -7.40 -15.26 6.26
CA ILE A 72 -8.68 -14.72 6.73
C ILE A 72 -8.86 -13.27 6.26
N LEU A 73 -7.82 -12.43 6.33
CA LEU A 73 -7.89 -11.05 5.86
C LEU A 73 -8.10 -10.95 4.35
N ASP A 74 -7.40 -11.78 3.57
CA ASP A 74 -7.58 -11.79 2.12
C ASP A 74 -9.00 -12.25 1.71
N LEU A 75 -9.54 -13.28 2.39
CA LEU A 75 -10.93 -13.69 2.23
C LEU A 75 -11.91 -12.58 2.62
N LEU A 76 -11.62 -11.80 3.67
CA LEU A 76 -12.41 -10.64 4.05
C LEU A 76 -12.40 -9.58 2.95
N MET A 77 -11.26 -9.33 2.30
CA MET A 77 -11.16 -8.41 1.16
C MET A 77 -12.00 -8.89 -0.01
N ILE A 78 -11.88 -10.17 -0.40
CA ILE A 78 -12.71 -10.76 -1.48
C ILE A 78 -14.21 -10.63 -1.17
N ALA A 79 -14.61 -10.83 0.10
CA ALA A 79 -16.02 -10.79 0.49
C ALA A 79 -16.61 -9.36 0.57
N HIS A 80 -15.80 -8.34 0.88
CA HIS A 80 -16.30 -7.00 1.21
C HIS A 80 -15.86 -5.90 0.25
N SER A 81 -14.91 -6.16 -0.66
CA SER A 81 -14.38 -5.17 -1.60
C SER A 81 -14.64 -5.60 -3.05
N SER A 82 -14.71 -4.62 -3.94
CA SER A 82 -14.86 -4.86 -5.39
C SER A 82 -13.49 -4.96 -6.07
N GLY A 83 -12.62 -5.85 -5.59
CA GLY A 83 -11.28 -6.09 -6.16
C GLY A 83 -10.10 -5.74 -5.24
N GLY A 84 -10.35 -5.47 -3.96
CA GLY A 84 -9.33 -5.41 -2.93
C GLY A 84 -8.73 -6.79 -2.63
N LYS A 85 -7.51 -6.77 -2.13
CA LYS A 85 -6.69 -7.96 -1.83
C LYS A 85 -5.56 -7.60 -0.87
N GLU A 86 -5.19 -8.57 -0.06
CA GLU A 86 -3.91 -8.50 0.63
C GLU A 86 -2.77 -8.81 -0.35
N ARG A 87 -1.58 -8.28 -0.10
CA ARG A 87 -0.45 -8.35 -1.03
C ARG A 87 0.78 -8.96 -0.38
N SER A 88 1.46 -9.81 -1.13
CA SER A 88 2.80 -10.28 -0.79
C SER A 88 3.85 -9.18 -0.99
N GLU A 89 5.03 -9.37 -0.42
CA GLU A 89 6.16 -8.44 -0.62
C GLU A 89 6.51 -8.26 -2.12
N ASN A 90 6.43 -9.33 -2.91
CA ASN A 90 6.70 -9.28 -4.35
C ASN A 90 5.65 -8.48 -5.12
N GLU A 91 4.37 -8.62 -4.76
CA GLU A 91 3.30 -7.82 -5.37
C GLU A 91 3.43 -6.35 -4.99
N TRP A 92 3.74 -6.06 -3.73
CA TRP A 92 4.09 -4.71 -3.29
C TRP A 92 5.25 -4.13 -4.10
N LYS A 93 6.31 -4.90 -4.32
CA LYS A 93 7.47 -4.46 -5.11
C LYS A 93 7.10 -4.05 -6.54
N ILE A 94 6.27 -4.85 -7.20
CA ILE A 94 5.82 -4.58 -8.58
C ILE A 94 4.98 -3.31 -8.61
N LEU A 95 3.97 -3.24 -7.74
CA LEU A 95 3.03 -2.12 -7.64
C LEU A 95 3.72 -0.79 -7.32
N LEU A 96 4.63 -0.79 -6.34
CA LEU A 96 5.38 0.40 -5.93
C LEU A 96 6.31 0.89 -7.04
N LYS A 97 6.96 -0.03 -7.76
CA LYS A 97 7.80 0.32 -8.90
C LYS A 97 6.99 0.98 -10.01
N GLU A 98 5.81 0.44 -10.33
CA GLU A 98 4.90 1.01 -11.33
C GLU A 98 4.41 2.41 -10.94
N ALA A 99 4.17 2.63 -9.64
CA ALA A 99 3.77 3.93 -9.10
C ALA A 99 4.91 4.97 -8.97
N GLY A 100 6.14 4.65 -9.42
CA GLY A 100 7.27 5.58 -9.36
C GLY A 100 8.01 5.63 -8.01
N PHE A 101 7.88 4.58 -7.20
CA PHE A 101 8.64 4.35 -5.96
C PHE A 101 9.56 3.12 -6.09
N PRO A 102 10.65 3.20 -6.88
CA PRO A 102 11.53 2.05 -7.15
C PRO A 102 12.36 1.63 -5.92
N VAL A 103 12.52 2.52 -4.94
CA VAL A 103 13.23 2.25 -3.68
C VAL A 103 12.25 2.36 -2.53
N PHE A 104 12.11 1.29 -1.76
CA PHE A 104 11.27 1.24 -0.57
C PHE A 104 11.91 0.38 0.50
N HIS A 105 11.52 0.62 1.75
CA HIS A 105 11.90 -0.22 2.88
C HIS A 105 10.66 -0.88 3.46
N VAL A 106 10.70 -2.20 3.60
CA VAL A 106 9.67 -2.97 4.30
C VAL A 106 10.15 -3.23 5.72
N ILE A 107 9.32 -2.90 6.70
CA ILE A 107 9.52 -3.25 8.10
C ILE A 107 8.35 -4.15 8.51
N ILE A 108 8.61 -5.44 8.71
CA ILE A 108 7.62 -6.40 9.18
C ILE A 108 7.60 -6.35 10.70
N LEU A 109 6.46 -5.96 11.28
CA LEU A 109 6.31 -5.91 12.72
C LEU A 109 5.88 -7.28 13.23
N LEU A 110 6.83 -8.19 13.52
CA LEU A 110 6.60 -9.59 13.94
C LEU A 110 5.61 -9.83 15.11
N ARG A 111 5.11 -8.76 15.75
CA ARG A 111 4.03 -8.84 16.74
C ARG A 111 2.62 -8.82 16.13
N PHE A 112 2.46 -8.44 14.86
CA PHE A 112 1.19 -8.35 14.12
C PHE A 112 1.42 -8.66 12.63
N LEU A 113 0.41 -9.08 11.87
CA LEU A 113 0.51 -9.29 10.40
C LEU A 113 0.74 -7.97 9.61
N LEU A 114 1.14 -6.89 10.28
CA LEU A 114 1.28 -5.56 9.73
C LEU A 114 2.69 -5.34 9.18
N GLY A 115 2.75 -4.86 7.94
CA GLY A 115 3.94 -4.31 7.32
C GLY A 115 3.88 -2.78 7.28
N LEU A 116 5.02 -2.16 7.55
CA LEU A 116 5.25 -0.74 7.30
C LEU A 116 6.11 -0.61 6.05
N LEU A 117 5.56 -0.04 4.98
CA LEU A 117 6.28 0.28 3.76
C LEU A 117 6.64 1.77 3.79
N VAL A 118 7.93 2.08 3.87
CA VAL A 118 8.42 3.45 3.81
C VAL A 118 8.93 3.73 2.40
N LEU A 119 8.23 4.61 1.69
CA LEU A 119 8.54 5.00 0.31
C LEU A 119 9.27 6.33 0.28
N LYS A 120 10.36 6.38 -0.50
CA LYS A 120 11.09 7.62 -0.78
C LYS A 120 11.08 7.89 -2.28
N PRO A 121 10.87 9.13 -2.72
CA PRO A 121 11.18 9.56 -4.08
C PRO A 121 12.61 9.17 -4.45
N MET A 122 12.79 8.59 -5.64
CA MET A 122 14.12 8.41 -6.20
C MET A 122 14.67 9.79 -6.56
N HIS A 123 15.87 10.13 -6.06
CA HIS A 123 16.61 11.28 -6.57
C HIS A 123 17.02 10.97 -8.01
N SER A 124 16.67 11.84 -8.96
CA SER A 124 17.44 11.95 -10.18
C SER A 124 18.74 12.62 -9.79
N ASP A 125 19.77 11.83 -9.51
CA ASP A 125 21.13 12.34 -9.52
C ASP A 125 21.42 12.75 -10.98
N LEU A 126 21.35 14.07 -11.22
CA LEU A 126 22.03 14.73 -12.34
C LEU A 126 23.38 15.24 -11.83
#